data_AF-A0AAV5YF93-F1
#
_entry.id   AF-A0AAV5YF93-F1
#
_cell.length_a   1.000
_cell.length_b   1.000
_cell.length_c   1.000
_cell.angle_alpha   90.00
_cell.angle_beta   90.00
_cell.angle_gamma   90.00
#
_symmetry.space_group_name_H-M   'P 1'
#
loop_
_entity.id
_entity.type
_entity.pdbx_description
1 polymer ?
#
loop_
_entity_poly.entity_id
_entity_poly.type
_entity_poly.pdbx_seq_one_letter_code
_entity_poly.pdbx_strand_id
1 'polypeptide(L)'
;MASGPPPDPDIVPERSRFLFVVARTRPELLPTLRRQFQDDHRVEVLLDRREHERRSLSAGDSGVERRRPGDRRRPRDYWEDTTHHPAVLIPVTTASAPYDPEIMPAAPPREPAPEPPMERLLVDDTRLRAWVEESQRAFQQLLPALLDQRAGLMSQLHEANRRAEELQRDNDALRAEIARTTAAHHQLAVGHADVVDSVSLFLAQLIEVLEPVRVLAEKQNRERPTAAP
;
A
#
# COMPACT_ATOMS: atom_id res chain seq x y z
N MET A 1 1.33 67.99 24.53
CA MET A 1 0.17 67.08 24.36
C MET A 1 -0.25 67.13 22.90
N ALA A 2 -0.16 66.03 22.18
CA ALA A 2 -0.74 65.87 20.86
C ALA A 2 -1.02 64.37 20.66
N SER A 3 -2.30 63.99 20.82
CA SER A 3 -2.79 62.65 20.48
C SER A 3 -2.76 62.50 18.95
N GLY A 4 -2.04 61.48 18.47
CA GLY A 4 -2.20 61.00 17.10
C GLY A 4 -3.56 60.30 16.92
N PRO A 5 -4.11 60.27 15.70
CA PRO A 5 -5.37 59.59 15.43
C PRO A 5 -5.21 58.07 15.66
N PRO A 6 -6.27 57.37 16.09
CA PRO A 6 -6.20 55.92 16.28
C PRO A 6 -5.95 55.23 14.93
N PRO A 7 -5.13 54.16 14.88
CA PRO A 7 -4.95 53.39 13.67
C PRO A 7 -6.26 52.70 13.28
N ASP A 8 -6.61 52.84 12.00
CA ASP A 8 -7.75 52.23 11.33
C ASP A 8 -7.69 50.69 11.44
N PRO A 9 -8.71 49.99 11.98
CA PRO A 9 -8.64 48.55 12.24
C PRO A 9 -8.77 47.65 11.00
N ASP A 10 -8.95 48.20 9.80
CA ASP A 10 -9.49 47.44 8.67
C ASP A 10 -8.50 47.12 7.52
N ILE A 11 -7.18 47.25 7.71
CA ILE A 11 -6.24 46.58 6.80
C ILE A 11 -6.13 45.11 7.21
N VAL A 12 -7.16 44.33 6.86
CA VAL A 12 -7.08 42.87 6.89
C VAL A 12 -6.18 42.47 5.72
N PRO A 13 -4.95 41.98 5.94
CA PRO A 13 -4.12 41.49 4.84
C PRO A 13 -4.89 40.35 4.18
N GLU A 14 -5.02 40.38 2.84
CA GLU A 14 -5.68 39.34 2.05
C GLU A 14 -5.18 37.96 2.52
N ARG A 15 -5.98 37.31 3.36
CA ARG A 15 -5.55 36.11 4.09
C ARG A 15 -5.53 34.97 3.09
N SER A 16 -4.35 34.59 2.62
CA SER A 16 -4.17 33.38 1.82
C SER A 16 -4.88 32.21 2.51
N ARG A 17 -5.85 31.61 1.81
CA ARG A 17 -6.56 30.43 2.29
C ARG A 17 -5.83 29.20 1.78
N PHE A 18 -5.66 28.20 2.61
CA PHE A 18 -5.01 26.95 2.27
C PHE A 18 -6.05 25.83 2.25
N LEU A 19 -6.00 25.00 1.22
CA LEU A 19 -6.84 23.83 1.10
C LEU A 19 -5.98 22.59 1.33
N PHE A 20 -6.29 21.84 2.38
CA PHE A 20 -5.71 20.54 2.67
C PHE A 20 -6.57 19.46 2.04
N VAL A 21 -6.05 18.78 1.01
CA VAL A 21 -6.73 17.69 0.31
C VAL A 21 -6.18 16.35 0.80
N VAL A 22 -6.99 15.59 1.52
CA VAL A 22 -6.63 14.26 2.04
C VAL A 22 -6.97 13.20 1.01
N ALA A 23 -6.05 12.25 0.81
CA ALA A 23 -6.24 11.13 -0.09
C ALA A 23 -7.42 10.25 0.37
N ARG A 24 -8.28 9.84 -0.56
CA ARG A 24 -9.43 8.97 -0.27
C ARG A 24 -9.03 7.57 0.22
N THR A 25 -7.81 7.11 -0.08
CA THR A 25 -7.27 5.84 0.42
C THR A 25 -6.94 5.86 1.91
N ARG A 26 -6.90 7.05 2.52
CA ARG A 26 -6.61 7.26 3.94
C ARG A 26 -7.62 8.20 4.61
N PRO A 27 -8.93 7.85 4.62
CA PRO A 27 -9.96 8.70 5.20
C PRO A 27 -9.80 8.91 6.71
N GLU A 28 -9.07 8.04 7.39
CA GLU A 28 -8.74 8.11 8.83
C GLU A 28 -7.93 9.36 9.21
N LEU A 29 -7.23 9.98 8.26
CA LEU A 29 -6.47 11.22 8.51
C LEU A 29 -7.35 12.46 8.56
N LEU A 30 -8.54 12.41 7.95
CA LEU A 30 -9.49 13.52 7.90
C LEU A 30 -9.92 14.03 9.29
N PRO A 31 -10.38 13.18 10.24
CA PRO A 31 -10.77 13.65 11.57
C PRO A 31 -9.59 14.20 12.38
N THR A 32 -8.39 13.64 12.22
CA THR A 32 -7.18 14.11 12.90
C THR A 32 -6.77 15.49 12.41
N LEU A 33 -6.74 15.69 11.10
CA LEU A 33 -6.37 16.96 10.49
C LEU A 33 -7.42 18.05 10.74
N ARG A 34 -8.72 17.70 10.71
CA ARG A 34 -9.78 18.64 11.07
C ARG A 34 -9.71 19.10 12.52
N ARG A 35 -9.33 18.20 13.44
CA ARG A 35 -9.13 18.56 14.85
C ARG A 35 -7.90 19.45 15.02
N GLN A 36 -6.82 19.17 14.29
CA GLN A 36 -5.58 19.94 14.35
C GLN A 36 -5.73 21.37 13.83
N PHE A 37 -6.56 21.59 12.80
CA PHE A 37 -6.79 22.89 12.18
C PHE A 37 -8.17 23.49 12.49
N GLN A 38 -8.81 23.05 13.58
CA GLN A 38 -10.17 23.47 13.94
C GLN A 38 -10.28 24.98 14.21
N ASP A 39 -9.23 25.57 14.76
CA ASP A 39 -9.19 26.98 15.15
C ASP A 39 -8.59 27.89 14.06
N ASP A 40 -8.09 27.31 12.96
CA ASP A 40 -7.50 28.07 11.85
C ASP A 40 -8.47 28.19 10.67
N HIS A 41 -9.22 29.30 10.65
CA HIS A 41 -10.16 29.61 9.57
C HIS A 41 -9.50 29.85 8.20
N ARG A 42 -8.17 29.84 8.12
CA ARG A 42 -7.44 29.93 6.85
C ARG A 42 -7.26 28.57 6.20
N VAL A 43 -7.48 27.47 6.92
CA VAL A 43 -7.22 26.11 6.43
C VAL A 43 -8.52 25.33 6.30
N GLU A 44 -8.85 24.93 5.07
CA GLU A 44 -9.99 24.06 4.80
C GLU A 44 -9.50 22.63 4.53
N VAL A 45 -10.01 21.64 5.27
CA VAL A 45 -9.61 20.23 5.11
C VAL A 45 -10.72 19.45 4.39
N LEU A 46 -10.44 19.07 3.15
CA LEU A 46 -11.32 18.30 2.27
C LEU A 46 -10.73 16.93 1.95
N LEU A 47 -11.62 15.98 1.66
CA LEU A 47 -11.24 14.67 1.13
C LEU A 47 -11.27 14.72 -0.41
N ASP A 48 -10.32 14.08 -1.08
CA ASP A 48 -10.28 14.02 -2.53
C ASP A 48 -11.46 13.20 -3.10
N ARG A 49 -12.29 13.82 -3.95
CA ARG A 49 -13.54 13.22 -4.49
C ARG A 49 -13.50 12.95 -6.00
N ARG A 50 -12.34 13.09 -6.67
CA ARG A 50 -12.25 13.27 -8.14
C ARG A 50 -12.54 12.08 -9.08
N GLU A 51 -13.14 10.97 -8.66
CA GLU A 51 -13.28 9.76 -9.53
C GLU A 51 -14.68 9.12 -9.56
N HIS A 52 -15.77 9.90 -9.39
CA HIS A 52 -17.12 9.31 -9.48
C HIS A 52 -18.19 10.12 -10.23
N GLU A 53 -17.87 11.19 -10.96
CA GLU A 53 -18.89 11.82 -11.83
C GLU A 53 -19.03 11.10 -13.19
N ARG A 54 -18.06 10.27 -13.58
CA ARG A 54 -18.09 9.51 -14.85
C ARG A 54 -18.89 8.21 -14.81
N ARG A 55 -19.40 7.77 -13.65
CA ARG A 55 -20.15 6.50 -13.54
C ARG A 55 -21.58 6.65 -13.01
N SER A 56 -22.09 7.87 -12.90
CA SER A 56 -23.46 8.14 -12.45
C SER A 56 -24.39 8.65 -13.55
N LEU A 57 -23.90 8.83 -14.78
CA LEU A 57 -24.71 9.14 -15.94
C LEU A 57 -24.84 7.90 -16.81
N SER A 58 -26.06 7.36 -16.73
CA SER A 58 -26.64 6.22 -17.40
C SER A 58 -26.06 5.83 -18.76
N ALA A 59 -26.00 4.51 -18.94
CA ALA A 59 -26.19 3.87 -20.23
C ALA A 59 -27.34 4.53 -21.02
N GLY A 60 -27.07 4.85 -22.29
CA GLY A 60 -28.06 5.30 -23.27
C GLY A 60 -28.13 6.82 -23.40
N ASP A 61 -27.38 7.38 -24.36
CA ASP A 61 -27.97 7.97 -25.57
C ASP A 61 -26.84 8.52 -26.47
N SER A 62 -27.01 8.28 -27.76
CA SER A 62 -26.28 8.85 -28.88
C SER A 62 -26.26 10.38 -28.88
N GLY A 63 -25.15 11.00 -29.32
CA GLY A 63 -25.18 12.42 -29.64
C GLY A 63 -23.80 13.06 -29.81
N VAL A 64 -23.48 13.40 -31.05
CA VAL A 64 -22.42 14.33 -31.44
C VAL A 64 -22.61 15.68 -30.72
N GLU A 65 -21.53 16.47 -30.62
CA GLU A 65 -21.55 17.91 -30.36
C GLU A 65 -21.67 18.37 -28.89
N ARG A 66 -20.54 18.34 -28.17
CA ARG A 66 -19.92 19.55 -27.60
C ARG A 66 -18.64 19.16 -26.89
N ARG A 67 -17.51 19.36 -27.59
CA ARG A 67 -16.19 19.43 -26.96
C ARG A 67 -16.22 20.57 -25.93
N ARG A 68 -16.58 20.28 -24.69
CA ARG A 68 -16.28 21.16 -23.57
C ARG A 68 -14.76 21.34 -23.56
N PRO A 69 -14.22 22.57 -23.42
CA PRO A 69 -12.78 22.79 -23.33
C PRO A 69 -12.26 22.10 -22.07
N GLY A 70 -11.88 20.83 -22.22
CA GLY A 70 -11.41 19.97 -21.15
C GLY A 70 -10.05 20.45 -20.70
N ASP A 71 -10.06 21.16 -19.58
CA ASP A 71 -9.02 21.13 -18.57
C ASP A 71 -7.59 21.25 -19.11
N ARG A 72 -7.18 22.48 -19.46
CA ARG A 72 -5.77 22.86 -19.64
C ARG A 72 -5.02 22.88 -18.31
N ARG A 73 -5.21 21.87 -17.45
CA ARG A 73 -4.46 21.78 -16.19
C ARG A 73 -3.08 21.21 -16.51
N ARG A 74 -2.07 22.00 -16.17
CA ARG A 74 -0.66 21.62 -16.08
C ARG A 74 -0.57 20.21 -15.47
N PRO A 75 0.26 19.29 -16.01
CA PRO A 75 0.56 18.03 -15.36
C PRO A 75 0.90 18.31 -13.89
N ARG A 76 0.21 17.63 -12.96
CA ARG A 76 0.46 17.81 -11.53
C ARG A 76 1.90 17.39 -11.23
N ASP A 77 2.62 18.24 -10.52
CA ASP A 77 3.95 17.89 -10.01
C ASP A 77 3.79 16.75 -8.98
N TYR A 78 4.80 15.88 -8.83
CA TYR A 78 4.77 14.68 -7.96
C TYR A 78 4.18 14.95 -6.55
N TRP A 79 4.49 16.12 -5.99
CA TRP A 79 4.05 16.57 -4.66
C TRP A 79 2.57 16.95 -4.55
N GLU A 80 1.87 17.10 -5.67
CA GLU A 80 0.45 17.46 -5.75
C GLU A 80 -0.48 16.24 -5.97
N ASP A 81 0.11 15.05 -6.11
CA ASP A 81 -0.63 13.81 -6.37
C ASP A 81 -0.97 13.07 -5.07
N THR A 82 -2.27 13.02 -4.77
CA THR A 82 -2.85 12.29 -3.64
C THR A 82 -2.70 10.77 -3.73
N THR A 83 -2.27 10.24 -4.88
CA THR A 83 -1.89 8.84 -5.08
C THR A 83 -0.56 8.51 -4.39
N HIS A 84 0.36 9.47 -4.37
CA HIS A 84 1.70 9.32 -3.82
C HIS A 84 1.83 9.94 -2.42
N HIS A 85 1.05 10.99 -2.14
CA HIS A 85 1.06 11.69 -0.85
C HIS A 85 -0.32 11.61 -0.18
N PRO A 86 -0.41 11.17 1.08
CA PRO A 86 -1.69 10.96 1.75
C PRO A 86 -2.44 12.27 2.05
N ALA A 87 -1.77 13.42 1.97
CA ALA A 87 -2.42 14.73 1.98
C ALA A 87 -1.56 15.79 1.27
N VAL A 88 -2.22 16.76 0.63
CA VAL A 88 -1.60 17.84 -0.17
C VAL A 88 -2.15 19.19 0.27
N LEU A 89 -1.29 20.21 0.39
CA LEU A 89 -1.66 21.58 0.74
C LEU A 89 -1.63 22.48 -0.51
N ILE A 90 -2.75 23.14 -0.81
CA ILE A 90 -2.93 23.98 -1.99
C ILE A 90 -3.24 25.41 -1.53
N PRO A 91 -2.43 26.41 -1.90
CA PRO A 91 -2.78 27.81 -1.66
C PRO A 91 -3.90 28.24 -2.61
N VAL A 92 -5.01 28.73 -2.04
CA VAL A 92 -6.13 29.31 -2.77
C VAL A 92 -6.05 30.82 -2.64
N THR A 93 -5.50 31.48 -3.66
CA THR A 93 -5.61 32.94 -3.80
C THR A 93 -7.04 33.26 -4.23
N THR A 94 -7.88 33.68 -3.30
CA THR A 94 -9.25 34.12 -3.61
C THR A 94 -9.21 35.54 -4.18
N ALA A 95 -8.90 35.69 -5.47
CA ALA A 95 -9.24 36.89 -6.20
C ALA A 95 -10.68 36.73 -6.71
N SER A 96 -11.69 37.00 -5.88
CA SER A 96 -13.05 37.24 -6.37
C SER A 96 -13.91 37.91 -5.30
N ALA A 97 -14.04 39.23 -5.40
CA ALA A 97 -15.19 39.92 -4.81
C ALA A 97 -16.46 39.50 -5.58
N PRO A 98 -17.63 39.42 -4.93
CA PRO A 98 -18.88 39.07 -5.61
C PRO A 98 -19.22 40.12 -6.68
N TYR A 99 -19.40 39.67 -7.92
CA TYR A 99 -19.82 40.48 -9.07
C TYR A 99 -21.32 40.76 -8.98
N ASP A 100 -21.70 42.00 -8.69
CA ASP A 100 -23.07 42.49 -8.76
C ASP A 100 -23.23 43.31 -10.05
N PRO A 101 -24.00 42.86 -11.05
CA PRO A 101 -23.99 43.43 -12.40
C PRO A 101 -24.71 44.77 -12.56
N GLU A 102 -25.33 45.33 -11.53
CA GLU A 102 -26.26 46.47 -11.70
C GLU A 102 -25.76 47.84 -11.22
N ILE A 103 -24.51 47.98 -10.76
CA ILE A 103 -23.99 49.28 -10.31
C ILE A 103 -22.64 49.59 -10.95
N MET A 104 -22.67 50.14 -12.17
CA MET A 104 -21.56 50.91 -12.73
C MET A 104 -22.03 52.34 -13.04
N PRO A 105 -21.60 53.36 -12.28
CA PRO A 105 -21.29 54.63 -12.92
C PRO A 105 -19.95 54.48 -13.67
N ALA A 106 -19.88 55.03 -14.87
CA ALA A 106 -18.66 55.05 -15.67
C ALA A 106 -17.49 55.54 -14.83
N ALA A 107 -16.43 54.72 -14.72
CA ALA A 107 -15.23 55.09 -14.00
C ALA A 107 -14.64 56.37 -14.64
N PRO A 108 -14.31 57.42 -13.86
CA PRO A 108 -13.59 58.57 -14.39
C PRO A 108 -12.24 58.13 -14.96
N PRO A 109 -11.65 58.89 -15.90
CA PRO A 109 -10.38 58.53 -16.50
C PRO A 109 -9.35 58.32 -15.40
N ARG A 110 -8.84 57.09 -15.29
CA ARG A 110 -7.74 56.74 -14.39
C ARG A 110 -6.55 57.60 -14.79
N GLU A 111 -6.28 58.65 -14.02
CA GLU A 111 -4.91 59.14 -13.89
C GLU A 111 -4.01 57.93 -13.59
N PRO A 112 -2.84 57.81 -14.22
CA PRO A 112 -1.91 56.75 -13.86
C PRO A 112 -1.58 56.95 -12.39
N ALA A 113 -2.20 56.14 -11.53
CA ALA A 113 -1.84 56.07 -10.13
C ALA A 113 -0.31 55.94 -10.09
N PRO A 114 0.38 56.66 -9.19
CA PRO A 114 1.79 56.38 -8.96
C PRO A 114 1.87 54.87 -8.76
N GLU A 115 2.64 54.19 -9.62
CA GLU A 115 2.84 52.75 -9.48
C GLU A 115 3.12 52.52 -8.00
N PRO A 116 2.33 51.69 -7.30
CA PRO A 116 2.61 51.42 -5.90
C PRO A 116 4.10 51.05 -5.91
N PRO A 117 4.94 51.79 -5.16
CA PRO A 117 6.35 51.44 -5.11
C PRO A 117 6.33 49.96 -4.82
N MET A 118 7.01 49.16 -5.64
CA MET A 118 7.15 47.74 -5.37
C MET A 118 7.68 47.65 -3.94
N GLU A 119 6.75 47.52 -3.00
CA GLU A 119 6.88 46.90 -1.71
C GLU A 119 7.10 45.44 -2.06
N ARG A 120 8.22 45.19 -2.73
CA ARG A 120 9.03 44.01 -2.53
C ARG A 120 9.11 43.91 -1.04
N LEU A 121 8.19 43.11 -0.50
CA LEU A 121 8.19 42.48 0.81
C LEU A 121 9.56 42.70 1.43
N LEU A 122 9.72 43.82 2.15
CA LEU A 122 10.88 44.06 2.99
C LEU A 122 10.66 43.10 4.15
N VAL A 123 10.83 41.81 3.88
CA VAL A 123 10.99 40.84 4.93
C VAL A 123 12.23 41.31 5.65
N ASP A 124 12.05 41.84 6.86
CA ASP A 124 13.14 42.38 7.67
C ASP A 124 14.33 41.45 7.57
N ASP A 125 15.48 41.97 7.16
CA ASP A 125 16.68 41.18 6.92
C ASP A 125 17.11 40.42 8.20
N THR A 126 16.79 40.98 9.37
CA THR A 126 16.94 40.33 10.68
C THR A 126 16.01 39.12 10.85
N ARG A 127 14.77 39.21 10.38
CA ARG A 127 13.79 38.11 10.41
C ARG A 127 14.14 37.03 9.40
N LEU A 128 14.60 37.40 8.20
CA LEU A 128 15.12 36.45 7.22
C LEU A 128 16.30 35.68 7.78
N ARG A 129 17.28 36.38 8.38
CA ARG A 129 18.44 35.73 9.01
C ARG A 129 18.05 34.83 10.17
N ALA A 130 17.15 35.26 11.05
CA ALA A 130 16.63 34.43 12.14
C ALA A 130 15.91 33.17 11.62
N TRP A 131 15.11 33.31 10.57
CA TRP A 131 14.44 32.17 9.94
C TRP A 131 15.42 31.22 9.24
N VAL A 132 16.43 31.75 8.55
CA VAL A 132 17.48 30.94 7.91
C VAL A 132 18.28 30.17 8.95
N GLU A 133 18.71 30.82 10.03
CA GLU A 133 19.43 30.16 11.12
C GLU A 133 18.58 29.07 11.79
N GLU A 134 17.30 29.34 12.02
CA GLU A 134 16.37 28.35 12.58
C GLU A 134 16.16 27.16 11.63
N SER A 135 15.99 27.43 10.33
CA SER A 135 15.91 26.38 9.32
C SER A 135 17.21 25.57 9.25
N GLN A 136 18.36 26.23 9.34
CA GLN A 136 19.68 25.60 9.29
C GLN A 136 19.88 24.70 10.51
N ARG A 137 19.50 25.14 11.71
CA ARG A 137 19.54 24.31 12.93
C ARG A 137 18.60 23.12 12.81
N ALA A 138 17.36 23.34 12.34
CA ALA A 138 16.39 22.29 12.14
C ALA A 138 16.90 21.23 11.14
N PHE A 139 17.47 21.64 10.00
CA PHE A 139 18.04 20.71 9.03
C PHE A 139 19.29 19.99 9.55
N GLN A 140 20.15 20.68 10.30
CA GLN A 140 21.32 20.07 10.93
C GLN A 140 20.95 18.95 11.92
N GLN A 141 19.78 19.03 12.55
CA GLN A 141 19.30 18.01 13.47
C GLN A 141 18.52 16.89 12.76
N LEU A 142 17.64 17.26 11.83
CA LEU A 142 16.73 16.31 11.20
C LEU A 142 17.41 15.45 10.14
N LEU A 143 18.34 16.02 9.35
CA LEU A 143 18.97 15.31 8.24
C LEU A 143 19.79 14.10 8.73
N PRO A 144 20.64 14.20 9.78
CA PRO A 144 21.30 13.04 10.35
C PRO A 144 20.30 11.99 10.88
N ALA A 145 19.28 12.41 11.63
CA ALA A 145 18.30 11.48 12.19
C ALA A 145 17.55 10.69 11.11
N LEU A 146 17.18 11.33 10.00
CA LEU A 146 16.56 10.65 8.86
C LEU A 146 17.54 9.71 8.14
N LEU A 147 18.81 10.07 8.02
CA LEU A 147 19.84 9.20 7.45
C LEU A 147 20.11 7.98 8.34
N ASP A 148 20.17 8.17 9.66
CA ASP A 148 20.33 7.10 10.64
C ASP A 148 19.12 6.16 10.64
N GLN A 149 17.89 6.72 10.58
CA GLN A 149 16.68 5.94 10.46
C GLN A 149 16.67 5.13 9.15
N ARG A 150 17.06 5.74 8.03
CA ARG A 150 17.19 5.04 6.75
C ARG A 150 18.22 3.92 6.83
N ALA A 151 19.39 4.17 7.43
CA ALA A 151 20.42 3.15 7.62
C ALA A 151 19.91 2.00 8.50
N GLY A 152 19.17 2.30 9.56
CA GLY A 152 18.52 1.32 10.42
C GLY A 152 17.49 0.46 9.68
N LEU A 153 16.59 1.08 8.91
CA LEU A 153 15.62 0.38 8.08
C LEU A 153 16.29 -0.50 7.01
N MET A 154 17.34 0.01 6.36
CA MET A 154 18.11 -0.78 5.40
C MET A 154 18.80 -1.98 6.06
N SER A 155 19.36 -1.81 7.27
CA SER A 155 19.95 -2.90 8.04
C SER A 155 18.91 -3.96 8.41
N GLN A 156 17.74 -3.53 8.88
CA GLN A 156 16.61 -4.42 9.20
C GLN A 156 16.11 -5.19 7.97
N LEU A 157 16.02 -4.52 6.81
CA LEU A 157 15.64 -5.16 5.55
C LEU A 157 16.66 -6.23 5.14
N HIS A 158 17.96 -5.91 5.19
CA HIS A 158 19.00 -6.89 4.88
C HIS A 158 18.98 -8.08 5.84
N GLU A 159 18.78 -7.82 7.13
CA GLU A 159 18.69 -8.87 8.14
C GLU A 159 17.46 -9.77 7.93
N ALA A 160 16.29 -9.17 7.67
CA ALA A 160 15.09 -9.92 7.33
C ALA A 160 15.27 -10.73 6.05
N ASN A 161 15.93 -10.17 5.03
CA ASN A 161 16.22 -10.87 3.79
C ASN A 161 17.17 -12.06 4.00
N ARG A 162 18.24 -11.89 4.80
CA ARG A 162 19.13 -13.00 5.17
C ARG A 162 18.38 -14.13 5.86
N ARG A 163 17.50 -13.81 6.82
CA ARG A 163 16.68 -14.81 7.51
C ARG A 163 15.70 -15.50 6.56
N ALA A 164 15.11 -14.76 5.62
CA ALA A 164 14.23 -15.35 4.62
C ALA A 164 14.98 -16.33 3.71
N GLU A 165 16.19 -15.98 3.28
CA GLU A 165 17.06 -16.87 2.49
C GLU A 165 17.49 -18.10 3.29
N GLU A 166 17.82 -17.95 4.58
CA GLU A 166 18.17 -19.06 5.45
C GLU A 166 17.00 -20.03 5.63
N LEU A 167 15.82 -19.52 5.97
CA LEU A 167 14.60 -20.32 6.06
C LEU A 167 14.26 -21.00 4.73
N GLN A 168 14.50 -20.34 3.60
CA GLN A 168 14.29 -20.93 2.28
C GLN A 168 15.24 -22.10 2.04
N ARG A 169 16.53 -21.96 2.37
CA ARG A 169 17.52 -23.05 2.27
C ARG A 169 17.14 -24.23 3.17
N ASP A 170 16.71 -23.97 4.39
CA ASP A 170 16.26 -25.01 5.32
C ASP A 170 15.01 -25.71 4.81
N ASN A 171 14.06 -24.96 4.25
CA ASN A 171 12.85 -25.53 3.66
C ASN A 171 13.17 -26.46 2.50
N ASP A 172 14.08 -26.03 1.61
CA ASP A 172 14.51 -26.82 0.47
C ASP A 172 15.28 -28.08 0.91
N ALA A 173 16.10 -27.97 1.97
CA ALA A 173 16.79 -29.11 2.57
C ALA A 173 15.82 -30.13 3.20
N LEU A 174 14.82 -29.66 3.95
CA LEU A 174 13.78 -30.51 4.55
C LEU A 174 12.91 -31.18 3.49
N ARG A 175 12.54 -30.47 2.43
CA ARG A 175 11.82 -31.05 1.28
C ARG A 175 12.62 -32.16 0.61
N ALA A 176 13.93 -31.95 0.45
CA ALA A 176 14.81 -32.99 -0.09
C ALA A 176 14.90 -34.21 0.84
N GLU A 177 14.93 -34.02 2.16
CA GLU A 177 14.91 -35.13 3.13
C GLU A 177 13.58 -35.89 3.12
N ILE A 178 12.45 -35.18 3.04
CA ILE A 178 11.12 -35.80 2.89
C ILE A 178 11.07 -36.61 1.60
N ALA A 179 11.57 -36.07 0.49
CA ALA A 179 11.62 -36.80 -0.78
C ALA A 179 12.47 -38.06 -0.68
N ARG A 180 13.66 -37.98 -0.06
CA ARG A 180 14.56 -39.13 0.17
C ARG A 180 13.89 -40.21 1.00
N THR A 181 13.34 -39.83 2.15
CA THR A 181 12.69 -40.77 3.07
C THR A 181 11.45 -41.40 2.45
N THR A 182 10.65 -40.63 1.71
CA THR A 182 9.48 -41.14 0.98
C THR A 182 9.90 -42.17 -0.08
N ALA A 183 10.96 -41.88 -0.83
CA ALA A 183 11.50 -42.82 -1.82
C ALA A 183 12.00 -44.12 -1.16
N ALA A 184 12.72 -44.02 -0.03
CA ALA A 184 13.19 -45.18 0.72
C ALA A 184 12.03 -46.03 1.26
N HIS A 185 10.98 -45.40 1.80
CA HIS A 185 9.77 -46.11 2.24
C HIS A 185 9.07 -46.81 1.07
N HIS A 186 8.97 -46.15 -0.09
CA HIS A 186 8.36 -46.74 -1.27
C HIS A 186 9.16 -47.95 -1.76
N GLN A 187 10.49 -47.87 -1.80
CA GLN A 187 11.36 -49.00 -2.14
C GLN A 187 11.18 -50.17 -1.18
N LEU A 188 11.12 -49.91 0.13
CA LEU A 188 10.87 -50.94 1.13
C LEU A 188 9.49 -51.59 0.94
N ALA A 189 8.45 -50.78 0.67
CA ALA A 189 7.10 -51.28 0.44
C ALA A 189 7.02 -52.17 -0.81
N VAL A 190 7.70 -51.79 -1.90
CA VAL A 190 7.82 -52.62 -3.10
C VAL A 190 8.56 -53.92 -2.79
N GLY A 191 9.71 -53.85 -2.09
CA GLY A 191 10.44 -55.04 -1.69
C GLY A 191 9.65 -56.00 -0.78
N HIS A 192 8.84 -55.47 0.14
CA HIS A 192 7.92 -56.29 0.94
C HIS A 192 6.84 -56.96 0.09
N ALA A 193 6.29 -56.27 -0.92
CA ALA A 193 5.32 -56.86 -1.83
C ALA A 193 5.95 -58.04 -2.61
N ASP A 194 7.15 -57.86 -3.16
CA ASP A 194 7.88 -58.92 -3.86
C ASP A 194 8.13 -60.15 -2.96
N VAL A 195 8.49 -59.92 -1.68
CA VAL A 195 8.66 -61.00 -0.71
C VAL A 195 7.34 -61.73 -0.46
N VAL A 196 6.24 -61.00 -0.24
CA VAL A 196 4.91 -61.61 -0.04
C VAL A 196 4.48 -62.42 -1.25
N ASP A 197 4.72 -61.93 -2.46
CA ASP A 197 4.42 -62.65 -3.70
C ASP A 197 5.28 -63.92 -3.83
N SER A 198 6.56 -63.85 -3.49
CA SER A 198 7.46 -65.02 -3.50
C SER A 198 7.04 -66.09 -2.48
N VAL A 199 6.64 -65.69 -1.28
CA VAL A 199 6.14 -66.60 -0.23
C VAL A 199 4.82 -67.22 -0.67
N SER A 200 3.93 -66.45 -1.28
CA SER A 200 2.65 -66.94 -1.80
C SER A 200 2.86 -67.99 -2.90
N LEU A 201 3.80 -67.74 -3.82
CA LEU A 201 4.18 -68.71 -4.86
C LEU A 201 4.78 -69.98 -4.27
N PHE A 202 5.70 -69.86 -3.31
CA PHE A 202 6.31 -71.01 -2.64
C PHE A 202 5.27 -71.86 -1.91
N LEU A 203 4.34 -71.23 -1.18
CA LEU A 203 3.26 -71.95 -0.50
C LEU A 203 2.35 -72.66 -1.49
N ALA A 204 2.04 -72.05 -2.64
CA ALA A 204 1.27 -72.70 -3.70
C ALA A 204 1.99 -73.96 -4.24
N GLN A 205 3.30 -73.86 -4.51
CA GLN A 205 4.10 -75.02 -4.93
C GLN A 205 4.15 -76.12 -3.86
N LEU A 206 4.27 -75.74 -2.58
CA LEU A 206 4.31 -76.69 -1.48
C LEU A 206 2.98 -77.44 -1.34
N ILE A 207 1.85 -76.75 -1.56
CA ILE A 207 0.52 -77.38 -1.64
C ILE A 207 0.48 -78.39 -2.80
N GLU A 208 0.94 -78.02 -4.00
CA GLU A 208 0.96 -78.92 -5.16
C GLU A 208 1.78 -80.20 -4.90
N VAL A 209 2.94 -80.08 -4.24
CA VAL A 209 3.80 -81.24 -3.94
C VAL A 209 3.22 -82.13 -2.83
N LEU A 210 2.52 -81.54 -1.85
CA LEU A 210 1.91 -82.31 -0.76
C LEU A 210 0.65 -83.07 -1.22
N GLU A 211 0.00 -82.65 -2.29
CA GLU A 211 -1.22 -83.27 -2.78
C GLU A 211 -1.06 -84.77 -3.15
N PRO A 212 -0.03 -85.19 -3.93
CA PRO A 212 0.21 -86.61 -4.16
C PRO A 212 0.51 -87.40 -2.88
N VAL A 213 1.17 -86.80 -1.88
CA VAL A 213 1.41 -87.45 -0.57
C VAL A 213 0.10 -87.69 0.16
N ARG A 214 -0.82 -86.71 0.15
CA ARG A 214 -2.17 -86.88 0.68
C ARG A 214 -2.93 -88.00 -0.02
N VAL A 215 -2.92 -88.02 -1.35
CA VAL A 215 -3.59 -89.08 -2.14
C VAL A 215 -3.02 -90.47 -1.80
N LEU A 216 -1.69 -90.60 -1.63
CA LEU A 216 -1.07 -91.85 -1.23
C LEU A 216 -1.45 -92.26 0.21
N ALA A 217 -1.48 -91.30 1.14
CA ALA A 217 -1.90 -91.56 2.52
C ALA A 217 -3.37 -92.03 2.59
N GLU A 218 -4.27 -91.42 1.80
CA GLU A 218 -5.68 -91.84 1.71
C GLU A 218 -5.82 -93.25 1.12
N LYS A 219 -5.04 -93.60 0.09
CA LYS A 219 -5.01 -94.95 -0.46
C LYS A 219 -4.54 -95.98 0.56
N GLN A 220 -3.45 -95.72 1.28
CA GLN A 220 -2.98 -96.62 2.34
C GLN A 220 -4.00 -96.79 3.47
N ASN A 221 -4.73 -95.74 3.83
CA ASN A 221 -5.72 -95.81 4.90
C ASN A 221 -6.98 -96.59 4.48
N ARG A 222 -7.32 -96.60 3.17
CA ARG A 222 -8.38 -97.45 2.60
C ARG A 222 -7.99 -98.93 2.50
N GLU A 223 -6.69 -99.21 2.33
CA GLU A 223 -6.17 -100.57 2.22
C GLU A 223 -5.87 -101.23 3.57
N ARG A 224 -5.86 -100.48 4.69
CA ARG A 224 -5.84 -101.06 6.04
C ARG A 224 -7.23 -101.62 6.39
N PRO A 225 -7.41 -102.95 6.50
CA PRO A 225 -8.66 -103.50 6.98
C PRO A 225 -8.81 -103.16 8.46
N THR A 226 -9.99 -102.67 8.84
CA THR A 226 -10.46 -102.58 10.22
C THR A 226 -10.38 -103.96 10.85
N ALA A 227 -9.29 -104.24 11.56
CA ALA A 227 -9.26 -105.29 12.56
C ALA A 227 -10.20 -104.85 13.69
N ALA A 228 -11.46 -105.26 13.59
CA ALA A 228 -12.42 -105.16 14.68
C ALA A 228 -12.05 -106.21 15.75
N PRO A 229 -12.16 -105.87 17.05
CA PRO A 229 -11.99 -106.82 18.15
C PRO A 229 -13.11 -107.87 18.21
#